data_AF-A0AAX2KI35-F1
#
_entry.id   AF-A0AAX2KI35-F1
#
_cell.length_a   1.000
_cell.length_b   1.000
_cell.length_c   1.000
_cell.angle_alpha   90.00
_cell.angle_beta   90.00
_cell.angle_gamma   90.00
#
_symmetry.space_group_name_H-M   'P 1'
#
loop_
_entity.id
_entity.type
_entity.pdbx_description
1 polymer ?
#
loop_
_entity_poly.entity_id
_entity_poly.type
_entity_poly.pdbx_seq_one_letter_code
_entity_poly.pdbx_strand_id
1 'polypeptide(L)' 'MSKLLFTMTDAGRQELVNANKTGTNKVEIVSVGLGSRYYVTSTSQTNITNEIKRLTTIGGKVVSPDTIHVTAKDE' A
#
# COMPACT_ATOMS: atom_id res chain seq x y z
N MET A 1 9.86 19.50 6.92
CA MET A 1 8.59 18.76 7.02
C MET A 1 8.90 17.29 6.79
N SER A 2 8.70 16.44 7.81
CA SER A 2 9.04 15.01 7.72
C SER A 2 8.13 14.35 6.68
N LYS A 3 8.70 13.99 5.52
CA LYS A 3 8.02 13.27 4.45
C LYS A 3 7.64 11.90 5.03
N LEU A 4 6.36 11.53 5.00
CA LEU A 4 5.94 10.19 5.39
C LEU A 4 6.72 9.17 4.54
N LEU A 5 7.61 8.38 5.15
CA LEU A 5 8.39 7.34 4.45
C LEU A 5 7.48 6.15 4.18
N PHE A 6 6.77 6.16 3.05
CA PHE A 6 6.15 4.95 2.54
C PHE A 6 7.25 4.02 2.01
N THR A 7 7.31 2.79 2.51
CA THR A 7 8.22 1.76 1.98
C THR A 7 7.41 0.74 1.22
N MET A 8 7.75 0.56 -0.06
CA MET A 8 7.14 -0.45 -0.91
C MET A 8 8.01 -1.71 -0.97
N THR A 9 7.39 -2.87 -0.81
CA THR A 9 8.07 -4.16 -0.78
C THR A 9 8.51 -4.57 -2.18
N ASP A 10 9.54 -5.40 -2.28
CA ASP A 10 10.08 -5.87 -3.55
C ASP A 10 9.02 -6.68 -4.32
N ALA A 11 8.26 -7.52 -3.61
CA ALA A 11 7.10 -8.23 -4.14
C ALA A 11 6.02 -7.27 -4.65
N GLY A 12 5.66 -6.23 -3.88
CA GLY A 12 4.66 -5.24 -4.31
C GLY A 12 5.11 -4.45 -5.54
N ARG A 13 6.41 -4.13 -5.65
CA ARG A 13 6.97 -3.51 -6.86
C ARG A 13 6.90 -4.46 -8.05
N GLN A 14 7.16 -5.75 -7.86
CA GLN A 14 7.09 -6.74 -8.93
C GLN A 14 5.68 -6.91 -9.48
N GLU A 15 4.65 -6.90 -8.62
CA GLU A 15 3.24 -6.95 -9.04
C GLU A 15 2.81 -5.72 -9.85
N LEU A 16 3.43 -4.56 -9.57
CA LEU A 16 3.21 -3.37 -10.35
C LEU A 16 3.87 -3.40 -11.73
N VAL A 17 4.99 -4.10 -11.90
CA VAL A 17 5.72 -4.10 -13.17
C VAL A 17 4.90 -4.82 -14.24
N ASN A 18 4.64 -4.12 -15.35
CA ASN A 18 3.93 -4.73 -16.48
C ASN A 18 4.78 -5.85 -17.12
N ALA A 19 4.12 -6.83 -17.76
CA ALA A 19 4.82 -7.98 -18.33
C ALA A 19 5.93 -7.60 -19.35
N ASN A 20 5.74 -6.45 -20.02
CA ASN A 20 6.68 -5.91 -21.01
C ASN A 20 7.79 -5.04 -20.41
N LYS A 21 7.81 -4.81 -19.10
CA LYS A 21 8.73 -3.91 -18.38
C LYS A 21 8.82 -2.48 -18.94
N THR A 22 7.77 -2.01 -19.60
CA THR A 22 7.67 -0.65 -20.19
C THR A 22 6.96 0.35 -19.28
N GLY A 23 6.46 -0.09 -18.13
CA GLY A 23 5.71 0.75 -17.18
C GLY A 23 5.06 -0.08 -16.08
N THR A 24 4.15 0.53 -15.33
CA THR A 24 3.37 -0.14 -14.29
C THR A 24 1.97 -0.52 -14.78
N ASN A 25 1.47 -1.66 -14.31
CA ASN A 25 0.07 -2.02 -14.46
C ASN A 25 -0.79 -1.10 -13.60
N LYS A 26 -2.00 -0.82 -14.07
CA LYS A 26 -3.04 -0.21 -13.22
C LYS A 26 -3.43 -1.24 -12.16
N VAL A 27 -3.09 -0.97 -10.92
CA VAL A 27 -3.56 -1.75 -9.77
C VAL A 27 -4.56 -0.93 -8.96
N GLU A 28 -5.57 -1.60 -8.45
CA GLU A 28 -6.57 -1.01 -7.57
C GLU A 28 -6.32 -1.49 -6.14
N ILE A 29 -6.26 -0.55 -5.20
CA ILE A 29 -6.15 -0.89 -3.78
C ILE A 29 -7.57 -1.18 -3.27
N VAL A 30 -7.87 -2.45 -3.06
CA VAL A 30 -9.20 -2.90 -2.59
C VAL A 30 -9.29 -3.10 -1.08
N SER A 31 -8.15 -3.16 -0.37
CA SER A 31 -8.14 -3.33 1.08
C SER A 31 -6.85 -2.82 1.73
N VAL A 32 -6.94 -2.45 3.01
CA VAL A 32 -5.80 -2.07 3.87
C VAL A 32 -5.83 -2.90 5.15
N GLY A 33 -4.75 -3.60 5.44
CA GLY A 33 -4.57 -4.32 6.71
C GLY A 33 -3.95 -3.41 7.78
N LEU A 34 -4.41 -3.55 9.02
CA LEU A 34 -3.90 -2.87 10.20
C LEU A 34 -3.21 -3.87 11.13
N GLY A 35 -1.97 -3.58 11.49
CA GLY A 35 -1.19 -4.37 12.44
C GLY A 35 -1.29 -3.86 13.85
N SER A 36 -0.96 -4.72 14.81
CA SER A 36 -0.96 -4.39 16.25
C SER A 36 0.24 -3.57 16.75
N ARG A 37 1.26 -3.34 15.92
CA ARG A 37 2.51 -2.67 16.32
C ARG A 37 3.07 -1.81 15.20
N TYR A 38 3.97 -0.89 15.56
CA TYR A 38 4.78 -0.16 14.60
C TYR A 38 5.66 -1.11 13.79
N TYR A 39 5.69 -0.91 12.47
CA TYR A 39 6.54 -1.65 11.57
C TYR A 39 7.88 -0.95 11.40
N VAL A 40 8.98 -1.69 11.61
CA VAL A 40 10.24 -1.34 10.97
C VAL A 40 10.08 -1.68 9.50
N THR A 41 10.15 -0.66 8.64
CA THR A 41 9.94 -0.84 7.21
C THR A 41 11.01 -1.73 6.60
N SER A 42 10.62 -2.84 5.98
CA SER A 42 11.50 -3.74 5.24
C SER A 42 10.93 -4.00 3.85
N THR A 43 11.78 -4.00 2.82
CA THR A 43 11.34 -4.29 1.46
C THR A 43 11.04 -5.78 1.22
N SER A 44 11.55 -6.68 2.07
CA SER A 44 11.32 -8.11 1.96
C SER A 44 10.01 -8.59 2.58
N GLN A 45 9.27 -7.71 3.26
CA GLN A 45 8.04 -8.07 3.96
C GLN A 45 6.93 -8.42 2.96
N THR A 46 6.36 -9.62 3.06
CA THR A 46 5.25 -10.06 2.18
C THR A 46 3.91 -10.16 2.89
N ASN A 47 3.93 -10.14 4.23
CA ASN A 47 2.73 -10.26 5.06
C ASN A 47 2.71 -9.21 6.16
N ILE A 48 1.51 -8.81 6.56
CA ILE A 48 1.29 -7.99 7.73
C ILE A 48 1.47 -8.85 8.99
N THR A 49 2.12 -8.33 10.03
CA THR A 49 2.42 -9.09 11.25
C THR A 49 1.36 -8.78 12.30
N ASN A 50 0.75 -9.82 12.89
CA ASN A 50 -0.28 -9.67 13.91
C ASN A 50 -1.37 -8.70 13.45
N GLU A 51 -2.01 -9.05 12.33
CA GLU A 51 -3.13 -8.30 11.78
C GLU A 51 -4.27 -8.25 12.81
N ILE A 52 -4.71 -7.04 13.14
CA ILE A 52 -5.89 -6.83 13.98
C ILE A 52 -7.14 -6.72 13.11
N LYS A 53 -7.02 -6.05 11.95
CA LYS A 53 -8.19 -5.72 11.13
C LYS A 53 -7.83 -5.52 9.66
N ARG A 54 -8.75 -5.91 8.78
CA ARG A 54 -8.74 -5.60 7.36
C ARG A 54 -9.87 -4.64 7.03
N LEU A 55 -9.54 -3.47 6.51
CA LEU A 55 -10.51 -2.48 6.05
C LEU A 55 -10.69 -2.61 4.54
N THR A 56 -11.94 -2.80 4.12
CA THR A 56 -12.34 -2.85 2.70
C THR A 56 -12.98 -1.55 2.22
N THR A 57 -13.49 -0.73 3.16
CA THR A 57 -14.02 0.61 2.86
C THR A 57 -12.87 1.59 2.71
N ILE A 58 -12.31 1.64 1.52
CA ILE A 58 -11.26 2.59 1.17
C ILE A 58 -11.90 3.79 0.47
N GLY A 59 -11.85 4.95 1.12
CA GLY A 59 -12.14 6.22 0.47
C GLY A 59 -10.85 6.78 -0.12
N GLY A 60 -10.82 7.02 -1.43
CA GLY A 60 -9.67 7.63 -2.08
C GLY A 60 -10.06 8.25 -3.41
N LYS A 61 -9.66 9.51 -3.61
CA LYS A 61 -9.76 10.16 -4.92
C LYS A 61 -8.36 10.16 -5.53
N VAL A 62 -8.23 9.74 -6.79
CA VAL A 62 -7.01 9.94 -7.54
C VAL A 62 -6.85 11.45 -7.75
N VAL A 63 -5.94 12.06 -6.98
CA VAL A 63 -5.66 13.51 -7.05
C VAL A 63 -4.51 13.82 -8.02
N SER A 64 -3.70 12.82 -8.36
CA SER A 64 -2.58 12.88 -9.28
C SER A 64 -2.20 11.47 -9.74
N PRO A 65 -1.62 11.26 -10.94
CA PRO A 65 -1.09 9.97 -11.38
C PRO A 65 -0.10 9.33 -10.39
N ASP A 66 0.61 10.15 -9.62
CA ASP A 66 1.70 9.71 -8.74
C ASP A 66 1.35 9.75 -7.24
N THR A 67 0.12 10.13 -6.88
CA THR A 67 -0.27 10.33 -5.47
C THR A 67 -1.57 9.62 -5.14
N ILE A 68 -1.48 8.65 -4.23
CA ILE A 68 -2.64 7.96 -3.67
C ILE A 68 -3.00 8.61 -2.33
N HIS A 69 -4.17 9.24 -2.25
CA HIS A 69 -4.79 9.63 -0.97
C HIS A 69 -5.69 8.49 -0.51
N VAL A 70 -5.32 7.85 0.60
CA VAL A 70 -6.09 6.77 1.23
C VAL A 70 -6.63 7.28 2.56
N THR A 71 -7.95 7.33 2.71
CA THR A 71 -8.62 7.53 3.99
C THR A 71 -9.27 6.21 4.39
N ALA A 72 -8.82 5.65 5.51
CA ALA A 72 -9.41 4.47 6.12
C ALA A 72 -10.07 4.89 7.44
N LYS A 73 -11.36 4.57 7.61
CA LYS A 73 -12.12 4.85 8.84
C LYS A 73 -12.45 3.52 9.51
N ASP A 74 -12.25 3.48 10.82
CA ASP A 74 -12.78 2.43 11.68
C ASP A 74 -13.93 2.99 12.54
N GLU A 75 -15.00 2.22 12.72
CA GLU A 75 -16.16 2.57 13.57
C GLU A 75 -16.24 1.66 14.80
#